data_AF-A0A132B1J3-F1
#
_entry.id   AF-A0A132B1J3-F1
#
_cell.length_a   1.000
_cell.length_b   1.000
_cell.length_c   1.000
_cell.angle_alpha   90.00
_cell.angle_beta   90.00
_cell.angle_gamma   90.00
#
_symmetry.space_group_name_H-M   'P 1'
#
loop_
_entity.id
_entity.type
_entity.pdbx_description
1 polymer ?
#
loop_
_entity_poly.entity_id
_entity_poly.type
_entity_poly.pdbx_seq_one_letter_code
_entity_poly.pdbx_strand_id
1 'polypeptide(L)'
;QKTIDPSVDAADLAALLAQISSDRGSPIQQTQYPSPSRSSTVEPPENAMQEYETKCNQALLDDGCRPLFPINLLLQVLTNTDAYHDLLRPWARYPGTSNPEDWQVFSRQLRRWEEFRKWQLGNRRQTVGFSEYLEEQQREFERMGVAAGWTARPDFEQAIRSQWEDEYGHGQ
;
A
#
# COMPACT_ATOMS: atom_id res chain seq x y z
N GLN A 1 -35.81 7.53 41.39
CA GLN A 1 -35.69 7.24 39.94
C GLN A 1 -36.27 8.41 39.16
N LYS A 2 -35.46 9.06 38.32
CA LYS A 2 -35.93 9.90 37.22
C LYS A 2 -34.85 9.94 36.14
N THR A 3 -34.95 9.03 35.18
CA THR A 3 -34.17 9.03 33.94
C THR A 3 -34.87 10.00 32.98
N ILE A 4 -34.15 11.01 32.50
CA ILE A 4 -34.61 11.90 31.42
C ILE A 4 -33.62 11.67 30.29
N ASP A 5 -34.02 10.91 29.28
CA ASP A 5 -33.31 10.85 28.01
C ASP A 5 -33.51 12.19 27.29
N PRO A 6 -32.45 12.89 26.86
CA PRO A 6 -32.61 14.04 25.99
C PRO A 6 -32.82 13.53 24.57
N SER A 7 -34.08 13.38 24.15
CA SER A 7 -34.44 13.31 22.73
C SER A 7 -34.13 14.65 22.10
N VAL A 8 -33.05 14.73 21.33
CA VAL A 8 -32.67 15.94 20.60
C VAL A 8 -33.62 16.13 19.41
N ASP A 9 -34.39 17.21 19.41
CA ASP A 9 -35.29 17.58 18.32
C ASP A 9 -34.49 18.17 17.14
N ALA A 10 -34.73 17.64 15.94
CA ALA A 10 -34.08 18.11 14.72
C ALA A 10 -34.45 19.57 14.37
N ALA A 11 -35.62 20.04 14.81
CA ALA A 11 -36.06 21.42 14.62
C ALA A 11 -35.25 22.40 15.47
N ASP A 12 -34.90 22.01 16.71
CA ASP A 12 -34.07 22.82 17.59
C ASP A 12 -32.64 22.96 17.04
N LEU A 13 -32.12 21.90 16.43
CA LEU A 13 -30.79 21.89 15.80
C LEU A 13 -30.77 22.78 14.55
N ALA A 14 -31.83 22.75 13.74
CA ALA A 14 -31.98 23.63 12.58
C ALA A 14 -32.12 25.10 12.96
N ALA A 15 -32.85 25.41 14.04
CA ALA A 15 -32.98 26.75 14.58
C ALA A 15 -31.64 27.29 15.12
N LEU A 16 -30.84 26.43 15.74
CA LEU A 16 -29.50 26.77 16.24
C LEU A 16 -28.53 27.08 15.09
N LEU A 17 -28.58 26.30 14.01
CA LEU A 17 -27.80 26.55 12.79
C LEU A 17 -28.22 27.84 12.08
N ALA A 18 -29.51 28.19 12.11
CA ALA A 18 -30.02 29.43 11.52
C ALA A 18 -29.64 30.69 12.32
N GLN A 19 -29.29 30.56 13.61
CA GLN A 19 -28.81 31.68 14.44
C GLN A 19 -27.32 32.00 14.24
N ILE A 20 -26.57 31.16 13.53
CA ILE A 20 -25.17 31.45 13.19
C ILE A 20 -25.17 32.49 12.05
N SER A 21 -25.12 33.77 12.42
CA SER A 21 -24.97 34.86 11.48
C SER A 21 -23.63 34.68 10.75
N SER A 22 -23.68 34.62 9.40
CA SER A 22 -22.50 34.54 8.55
C SER A 22 -21.77 35.88 8.52
N ASP A 23 -21.13 36.25 9.63
CA ASP A 23 -20.23 37.41 9.71
C ASP A 23 -18.91 37.09 8.99
N ARG A 24 -18.98 37.01 7.66
CA ARG A 24 -17.79 37.07 6.79
C ARG A 24 -17.48 38.53 6.50
N GLY A 25 -16.99 39.21 7.53
CA GLY A 25 -16.61 40.62 7.47
C GLY A 25 -15.29 40.89 8.18
N SER A 26 -14.21 40.21 7.80
CA SER A 26 -12.85 40.65 8.11
C SER A 26 -11.91 40.28 6.96
N PRO A 27 -11.11 41.22 6.42
CA PRO A 27 -10.24 40.95 5.29
C PRO A 27 -9.07 40.10 5.78
N ILE A 28 -9.22 38.79 5.69
CA ILE A 28 -8.07 37.89 5.73
C ILE A 28 -7.25 38.24 4.49
N GLN A 29 -6.10 38.88 4.71
CA GLN A 29 -5.08 39.05 3.69
C GLN A 29 -4.76 37.65 3.16
N GLN A 30 -5.28 37.35 1.97
CA GLN A 30 -4.86 36.20 1.19
C GLN A 30 -3.39 36.41 0.87
N THR A 31 -2.52 35.94 1.75
CA THR A 31 -1.18 35.54 1.34
C THR A 31 -1.41 34.50 0.26
N GLN A 32 -1.23 34.91 -1.00
CA GLN A 32 -1.16 34.01 -2.13
C GLN A 32 0.08 33.15 -1.90
N TYR A 33 -0.08 32.08 -1.14
CA TYR A 33 0.85 30.97 -1.22
C TYR A 33 0.72 30.44 -2.64
N PRO A 34 1.81 30.43 -3.43
CA PRO A 34 1.83 29.67 -4.66
C PRO A 34 1.42 28.25 -4.27
N SER A 35 0.29 27.79 -4.78
CA SER A 35 -0.01 26.37 -4.69
C SER A 35 1.19 25.66 -5.29
N PRO A 36 1.85 24.73 -4.59
CA PRO A 36 2.82 23.87 -5.24
C PRO A 36 2.08 23.28 -6.43
N SER A 37 2.50 23.62 -7.64
CA SER A 37 2.01 22.95 -8.84
C SER A 37 2.06 21.47 -8.51
N ARG A 38 0.89 20.83 -8.45
CA ARG A 38 0.82 19.38 -8.30
C ARG A 38 1.61 18.86 -9.49
N SER A 39 2.84 18.44 -9.22
CA SER A 39 3.67 17.81 -10.24
C SER A 39 2.82 16.68 -10.75
N SER A 40 2.52 16.71 -12.06
CA SER A 40 1.77 15.67 -12.73
C SER A 40 2.42 14.36 -12.31
N THR A 41 1.72 13.55 -11.52
CA THR A 41 2.18 12.20 -11.23
C THR A 41 2.10 11.51 -12.57
N VAL A 42 3.24 11.37 -13.24
CA VAL A 42 3.34 10.59 -14.47
C VAL A 42 2.87 9.22 -14.05
N GLU A 43 1.67 8.83 -14.49
CA GLU A 43 1.22 7.47 -14.32
C GLU A 43 2.32 6.59 -14.94
N PRO A 44 2.85 5.61 -14.18
CA PRO A 44 3.82 4.69 -14.74
C PRO A 44 3.24 4.13 -16.03
N PRO A 45 4.03 4.00 -17.10
CA PRO A 45 3.53 3.38 -18.32
C PRO A 45 2.89 2.03 -17.94
N GLU A 46 1.74 1.68 -18.53
CA GLU A 46 0.98 0.46 -18.17
C GLU A 46 1.87 -0.80 -18.12
N ASN A 47 2.94 -0.81 -18.93
CA ASN A 47 3.96 -1.86 -18.93
C ASN A 47 4.76 -1.98 -17.62
N ALA A 48 5.03 -0.90 -16.88
CA ALA A 48 5.82 -0.93 -15.65
C ALA A 48 5.16 -1.78 -14.54
N MET A 49 3.83 -1.70 -14.41
CA MET A 49 3.10 -2.52 -13.44
C MET A 49 3.05 -3.99 -13.86
N GLN A 50 2.91 -4.26 -15.16
CA GLN A 50 2.96 -5.61 -15.69
C GLN A 50 4.35 -6.25 -15.50
N GLU A 51 5.42 -5.50 -15.77
CA GLU A 51 6.79 -5.92 -15.51
C GLU A 51 7.01 -6.21 -14.03
N TYR A 52 6.49 -5.36 -13.14
CA TYR A 52 6.55 -5.58 -11.70
C TYR A 52 5.84 -6.88 -11.28
N GLU A 53 4.62 -7.12 -11.76
CA GLU A 53 3.89 -8.37 -11.52
C GLU A 53 4.63 -9.60 -12.05
N THR A 54 5.30 -9.47 -13.20
CA THR A 54 6.12 -10.54 -13.76
C THR A 54 7.31 -10.87 -12.86
N LYS A 55 8.00 -9.85 -12.33
CA LYS A 55 9.09 -10.07 -11.37
C LYS A 55 8.58 -10.65 -10.03
N CYS A 56 7.40 -10.24 -9.57
CA CYS A 56 6.76 -10.83 -8.39
C CYS A 56 6.44 -12.32 -8.61
N ASN A 57 5.95 -12.68 -9.80
CA ASN A 57 5.72 -14.08 -10.15
C ASN A 57 7.01 -14.91 -10.08
N GLN A 58 8.11 -14.39 -10.64
CA GLN A 58 9.40 -15.07 -10.58
C GLN A 58 9.90 -15.24 -9.14
N ALA A 59 9.82 -14.18 -8.32
CA ALA A 59 10.23 -14.25 -6.91
C ALA A 59 9.40 -15.26 -6.11
N LEU A 60 8.09 -15.37 -6.37
CA LEU A 60 7.26 -16.43 -5.77
C LEU A 60 7.77 -17.82 -6.15
N LEU A 61 8.13 -18.04 -7.41
CA LEU A 61 8.68 -19.33 -7.86
C LEU A 61 10.03 -19.64 -7.24
N ASP A 62 10.91 -18.63 -7.13
CA ASP A 62 12.24 -18.76 -6.52
C ASP A 62 12.12 -19.12 -5.03
N ASP A 63 11.10 -18.61 -4.34
CA ASP A 63 10.73 -18.95 -2.98
C ASP A 63 9.97 -20.30 -2.85
N GLY A 64 9.80 -21.05 -3.95
CA GLY A 64 9.09 -22.32 -3.98
C GLY A 64 7.57 -22.21 -3.78
N CYS A 65 7.02 -21.00 -3.89
CA CYS A 65 5.58 -20.77 -3.84
C CYS A 65 4.92 -21.17 -5.17
N ARG A 66 3.62 -21.46 -5.09
CA ARG A 66 2.79 -21.71 -6.28
C ARG A 66 1.92 -20.48 -6.57
N PRO A 67 2.21 -19.71 -7.63
CA PRO A 67 1.38 -18.58 -8.03
C PRO A 67 -0.06 -19.01 -8.33
N LEU A 68 -1.02 -18.10 -8.16
CA LEU A 68 -2.45 -18.37 -8.34
C LEU A 68 -2.78 -18.93 -9.73
N PHE A 69 -2.14 -18.38 -10.75
CA PHE A 69 -2.28 -18.78 -12.14
C PHE A 69 -0.92 -18.67 -12.87
N PRO A 70 -0.71 -19.38 -14.00
CA PRO A 70 0.54 -19.29 -14.75
C PRO A 70 0.72 -17.89 -15.37
N ILE A 71 1.96 -17.41 -15.43
CA ILE A 71 2.29 -16.04 -15.90
C ILE A 71 1.72 -15.71 -17.28
N ASN A 72 1.57 -16.70 -18.16
CA ASN A 72 1.00 -16.53 -19.51
C ASN A 72 -0.45 -16.02 -19.50
N LEU A 73 -1.17 -16.20 -18.39
CA LEU A 73 -2.55 -15.72 -18.22
C LEU A 73 -2.60 -14.25 -17.79
N LEU A 74 -1.50 -13.66 -17.32
CA LEU A 74 -1.46 -12.30 -16.77
C LEU A 74 -1.99 -11.26 -17.76
N LEU A 75 -1.58 -11.32 -19.03
CA LEU A 75 -2.06 -10.41 -20.07
C LEU A 75 -3.57 -10.51 -20.30
N GLN A 76 -4.12 -11.72 -20.25
CA GLN A 76 -5.57 -11.93 -20.43
C GLN A 76 -6.35 -11.43 -19.22
N VAL A 77 -5.82 -11.63 -18.01
CA VAL A 77 -6.39 -11.14 -16.76
C VAL A 77 -6.36 -9.61 -16.74
N LEU A 78 -5.24 -8.99 -17.11
CA LEU A 78 -5.11 -7.54 -17.22
C LEU A 78 -6.11 -6.94 -18.22
N THR A 79 -6.29 -7.59 -19.37
CA THR A 79 -7.18 -7.11 -20.43
C THR A 79 -8.66 -7.24 -20.03
N ASN A 80 -9.01 -8.23 -19.21
CA ASN A 80 -10.40 -8.50 -18.82
C ASN A 80 -10.51 -8.99 -17.37
N THR A 81 -10.20 -8.13 -16.41
CA THR A 81 -10.22 -8.45 -14.97
C THR A 81 -11.58 -8.98 -14.51
N ASP A 82 -12.68 -8.45 -15.05
CA ASP A 82 -14.05 -8.85 -14.68
C ASP A 82 -14.36 -10.30 -15.06
N ALA A 83 -13.93 -10.77 -16.23
CA ALA A 83 -14.13 -12.17 -16.63
C ALA A 83 -13.38 -13.15 -15.72
N TYR A 84 -12.32 -12.69 -15.05
CA TYR A 84 -11.54 -13.47 -14.08
C TYR A 84 -11.89 -13.13 -12.63
N HIS A 85 -12.94 -12.36 -12.36
CA HIS A 85 -13.29 -11.91 -11.00
C HIS A 85 -13.33 -13.05 -9.98
N ASP A 86 -13.95 -14.18 -10.31
CA ASP A 86 -14.04 -15.33 -9.39
C ASP A 86 -12.67 -15.97 -9.10
N LEU A 87 -11.76 -15.98 -10.07
CA LEU A 87 -10.39 -16.43 -9.88
C LEU A 87 -9.62 -15.48 -8.97
N LEU A 88 -9.79 -14.17 -9.17
CA LEU A 88 -9.08 -13.11 -8.45
C LEU A 88 -9.66 -12.85 -7.05
N ARG A 89 -10.91 -13.26 -6.81
CA ARG A 89 -11.68 -12.96 -5.60
C ARG A 89 -10.94 -13.19 -4.27
N PRO A 90 -10.15 -14.26 -4.06
CA PRO A 90 -9.41 -14.44 -2.81
C PRO A 90 -8.34 -13.37 -2.57
N TRP A 91 -7.87 -12.73 -3.64
CA TRP A 91 -6.84 -11.70 -3.65
C TRP A 91 -7.37 -10.32 -3.99
N ALA A 92 -8.68 -10.20 -4.26
CA ALA A 92 -9.34 -8.94 -4.58
C ALA A 92 -9.31 -8.00 -3.38
N ARG A 93 -9.11 -6.71 -3.65
CA ARG A 93 -9.04 -5.69 -2.58
C ARG A 93 -10.38 -5.55 -1.87
N TYR A 94 -11.47 -5.68 -2.64
CA TYR A 94 -12.84 -5.61 -2.18
C TYR A 94 -13.64 -6.78 -2.76
N PRO A 95 -13.78 -7.91 -2.05
CA PRO A 95 -14.34 -9.16 -2.60
C PRO A 95 -15.79 -9.09 -3.09
N GLY A 96 -16.48 -7.96 -2.86
CA GLY A 96 -17.86 -7.71 -3.30
C GLY A 96 -17.95 -6.78 -4.53
N THR A 97 -16.82 -6.26 -5.03
CA THR A 97 -16.79 -5.32 -6.15
C THR A 97 -15.54 -5.54 -6.99
N SER A 98 -15.68 -5.62 -8.32
CA SER A 98 -14.53 -5.59 -9.22
C SER A 98 -13.72 -4.31 -9.05
N ASN A 99 -12.40 -4.44 -8.93
CA ASN A 99 -11.47 -3.31 -8.98
C ASN A 99 -10.50 -3.48 -10.16
N PRO A 100 -10.22 -2.40 -10.94
CA PRO A 100 -9.26 -2.46 -12.04
C PRO A 100 -7.83 -2.84 -11.61
N GLU A 101 -7.49 -2.81 -10.33
CA GLU A 101 -6.20 -3.23 -9.78
C GLU A 101 -6.19 -4.71 -9.35
N ASP A 102 -7.30 -5.44 -9.41
CA ASP A 102 -7.37 -6.81 -8.88
C ASP A 102 -6.56 -7.83 -9.69
N TRP A 103 -6.11 -7.48 -10.89
CA TRP A 103 -5.15 -8.29 -11.65
C TRP A 103 -3.74 -8.32 -11.03
N GLN A 104 -3.42 -7.39 -10.12
CA GLN A 104 -2.11 -7.31 -9.44
C GLN A 104 -1.99 -8.36 -8.33
N VAL A 105 -2.17 -9.64 -8.69
CA VAL A 105 -2.26 -10.72 -7.71
C VAL A 105 -0.89 -11.15 -7.20
N PHE A 106 0.14 -11.18 -8.05
CA PHE A 106 1.42 -11.75 -7.67
C PHE A 106 2.15 -10.85 -6.67
N SER A 107 2.07 -9.53 -6.83
CA SER A 107 2.60 -8.61 -5.81
C SER A 107 1.91 -8.78 -4.46
N ARG A 108 0.58 -8.96 -4.46
CA ARG A 108 -0.20 -9.22 -3.23
C ARG A 108 0.17 -10.57 -2.62
N GLN A 109 0.29 -11.62 -3.44
CA GLN A 109 0.72 -12.96 -3.00
C GLN A 109 2.10 -12.92 -2.36
N LEU A 110 3.05 -12.25 -3.01
CA LEU A 110 4.42 -12.15 -2.53
C LEU A 110 4.51 -11.36 -1.22
N ARG A 111 3.81 -10.23 -1.13
CA ARG A 111 3.73 -9.48 0.13
C ARG A 111 3.17 -10.32 1.28
N ARG A 112 2.07 -11.06 1.05
CA ARG A 112 1.49 -11.93 2.09
C ARG A 112 2.44 -13.06 2.48
N TRP A 113 3.21 -13.57 1.53
CA TRP A 113 4.25 -14.56 1.80
C TRP A 113 5.39 -13.99 2.65
N GLU A 114 5.88 -12.79 2.32
CA GLU A 114 6.89 -12.07 3.10
C GLU A 114 6.40 -11.79 4.53
N GLU A 115 5.16 -11.30 4.69
CA GLU A 115 4.50 -11.12 6.00
C GLU A 115 4.45 -12.44 6.79
N PHE A 116 4.14 -13.55 6.13
CA PHE A 116 4.13 -14.87 6.76
C PHE A 116 5.54 -15.33 7.19
N ARG A 117 6.58 -15.10 6.37
CA ARG A 117 7.97 -15.41 6.75
C ARG A 117 8.41 -14.61 7.97
N LYS A 118 8.10 -13.31 8.02
CA LYS A 118 8.36 -12.46 9.19
C LYS A 118 7.65 -12.97 10.43
N TRP A 119 6.37 -13.35 10.30
CA TRP A 119 5.59 -13.94 11.39
C TRP A 119 6.20 -15.26 11.90
N GLN A 120 6.67 -16.14 10.99
CA GLN A 120 7.36 -17.38 11.36
C GLN A 120 8.64 -17.11 12.16
N LEU A 121 9.46 -16.13 11.74
CA LEU A 121 10.68 -15.75 12.45
C LEU A 121 10.37 -15.26 13.86
N GLY A 122 9.41 -14.34 13.99
CA GLY A 122 8.97 -13.81 15.30
C GLY A 122 8.49 -14.92 16.24
N ASN A 123 7.66 -15.84 15.74
CA ASN A 123 7.17 -16.97 16.55
C ASN A 123 8.27 -17.95 16.97
N ARG A 124 9.31 -18.09 16.16
CA ARG A 124 10.49 -18.92 16.48
C ARG A 124 11.52 -18.19 17.32
N ARG A 125 11.26 -16.92 17.70
CA ARG A 125 12.21 -16.04 18.40
C ARG A 125 13.54 -15.93 17.65
N GLN A 126 13.46 -15.94 16.32
CA GLN A 126 14.60 -15.74 15.43
C GLN A 126 14.51 -14.33 14.86
N THR A 127 15.66 -13.69 14.75
CA THR A 127 15.81 -12.42 14.03
C THR A 127 16.59 -12.67 12.75
N VAL A 128 16.16 -12.01 11.68
CA VAL A 128 16.91 -11.99 10.42
C VAL A 128 18.19 -11.18 10.66
N GLY A 129 19.33 -11.67 10.15
CA GLY A 129 20.57 -10.89 10.20
C GLY A 129 20.47 -9.66 9.31
N PHE A 130 21.13 -8.56 9.68
CA PHE A 130 21.11 -7.33 8.87
C PHE A 130 21.54 -7.56 7.41
N SER A 131 22.52 -8.44 7.16
CA SER A 131 22.97 -8.77 5.80
C SER A 131 21.85 -9.39 4.96
N GLU A 132 21.12 -10.36 5.50
CA GLU A 132 20.01 -11.02 4.81
C GLU A 132 18.84 -10.04 4.58
N TYR A 133 18.58 -9.17 5.56
CA TYR A 133 17.59 -8.09 5.42
C TYR A 133 17.98 -7.09 4.32
N LEU A 134 19.24 -6.68 4.26
CA LEU A 134 19.77 -5.77 3.25
C LEU A 134 19.63 -6.36 1.84
N GLU A 135 19.98 -7.64 1.66
CA GLU A 135 19.83 -8.33 0.38
C GLU A 135 18.36 -8.43 -0.05
N GLU A 136 17.42 -8.71 0.86
CA GLU A 136 15.99 -8.72 0.55
C GLU A 136 15.50 -7.34 0.13
N GLN A 137 15.90 -6.29 0.86
CA GLN A 137 15.54 -4.92 0.50
C GLN A 137 16.10 -4.52 -0.87
N GLN A 138 17.34 -4.89 -1.19
CA GLN A 138 17.90 -4.68 -2.52
C GLN A 138 17.07 -5.38 -3.61
N ARG A 139 16.73 -6.67 -3.41
CA ARG A 139 15.86 -7.40 -4.34
C ARG A 139 14.52 -6.71 -4.54
N GLU A 140 13.92 -6.17 -3.48
CA GLU A 140 12.65 -5.44 -3.54
C GLU A 140 12.76 -4.15 -4.37
N PHE A 141 13.80 -3.33 -4.14
CA PHE A 141 14.04 -2.11 -4.92
C PHE A 141 14.33 -2.41 -6.39
N GLU A 142 15.04 -3.51 -6.69
CA GLU A 142 15.29 -3.98 -8.06
C GLU A 142 13.99 -4.42 -8.74
N ARG A 143 13.12 -5.10 -7.99
CA ARG A 143 11.79 -5.51 -8.43
C ARG A 143 10.97 -4.29 -8.84
N MET A 144 10.88 -3.30 -7.95
CA MET A 144 10.17 -2.04 -8.17
C MET A 144 10.80 -1.13 -9.24
N GLY A 145 11.99 -1.46 -9.76
CA GLY A 145 12.67 -0.68 -10.79
C GLY A 145 13.26 0.65 -10.28
N VAL A 146 13.35 0.81 -8.96
CA VAL A 146 13.86 2.02 -8.29
C VAL A 146 15.26 1.84 -7.70
N ALA A 147 15.84 0.64 -7.82
CA ALA A 147 17.16 0.31 -7.29
C ALA A 147 18.24 1.32 -7.68
N ALA A 148 18.39 1.62 -8.97
CA ALA A 148 19.47 2.50 -9.46
C ALA A 148 19.46 3.91 -8.82
N GLY A 149 18.29 4.42 -8.43
CA GLY A 149 18.17 5.72 -7.76
C GLY A 149 18.37 5.65 -6.24
N TRP A 150 17.94 4.55 -5.62
CA TRP A 150 17.97 4.40 -4.16
C TRP A 150 19.26 3.78 -3.63
N THR A 151 19.78 2.73 -4.27
CA THR A 151 21.02 2.05 -3.82
C THR A 151 22.28 2.87 -4.09
N ALA A 152 22.22 3.83 -5.02
CA ALA A 152 23.31 4.77 -5.29
C ALA A 152 23.42 5.89 -4.24
N ARG A 153 22.47 6.00 -3.31
CA ARG A 153 22.54 7.02 -2.26
C ARG A 153 23.57 6.63 -1.19
N PRO A 154 24.39 7.58 -0.72
CA PRO A 154 25.42 7.29 0.29
C PRO A 154 24.82 6.92 1.66
N ASP A 155 23.56 7.28 1.92
CA ASP A 155 22.83 6.97 3.15
C ASP A 155 21.98 5.69 3.06
N PHE A 156 22.02 4.97 1.94
CA PHE A 156 21.16 3.80 1.70
C PHE A 156 21.32 2.72 2.78
N GLU A 157 22.54 2.22 2.99
CA GLU A 157 22.77 1.17 3.99
C GLU A 157 22.39 1.62 5.39
N GLN A 158 22.65 2.89 5.73
CA GLN A 158 22.29 3.45 7.03
C GLN A 158 20.76 3.54 7.22
N ALA A 159 20.03 3.94 6.18
CA ALA A 159 18.57 3.96 6.20
C ALA A 159 17.97 2.56 6.37
N ILE A 160 18.50 1.57 5.63
CA ILE A 160 18.07 0.17 5.75
C ILE A 160 18.43 -0.41 7.12
N ARG A 161 19.58 -0.02 7.68
CA ARG A 161 19.98 -0.40 9.05
C ARG A 161 19.02 0.14 10.10
N SER A 162 18.66 1.42 10.01
CA SER A 162 17.66 2.00 10.91
C SER A 162 16.34 1.25 10.83
N GLN A 163 15.87 0.92 9.63
CA GLN A 163 14.62 0.17 9.45
C GLN A 163 14.69 -1.25 10.04
N TRP A 164 15.83 -1.93 9.87
CA TRP A 164 16.07 -3.25 10.46
C TRP A 164 16.09 -3.19 12.00
N GLU A 165 16.73 -2.17 12.57
CA GLU A 165 16.75 -1.94 14.03
C GLU A 165 15.35 -1.62 14.56
N ASP A 166 14.54 -0.84 13.85
CA ASP A 166 13.16 -0.57 14.25
C ASP A 166 12.28 -1.84 14.19
N GLU A 167 12.48 -2.71 13.19
CA GLU A 167 11.67 -3.92 13.03
C GLU A 167 12.10 -5.06 13.97
N TYR A 168 13.40 -5.21 14.25
CA TYR A 168 13.96 -6.36 14.98
C TYR A 168 14.74 -6.01 16.25
N GLY A 169 15.00 -4.73 16.53
CA GLY A 169 15.83 -4.27 17.65
C GLY A 169 15.18 -4.39 19.03
N HIS A 170 13.88 -4.67 19.10
CA HIS A 170 13.15 -4.84 20.38
C HIS A 170 13.32 -6.23 21.03
N GLY A 171 14.22 -7.07 20.52
CA GLY A 171 14.41 -8.45 20.96
C GLY A 171 15.72 -8.77 21.70
N GLN A 172 16.54 -7.77 22.07
CA GLN A 172 17.75 -7.97 22.89
C GLN A 172 17.53 -7.64 24.37
#